data_AF-K7EX90-F1
#
_entry.id   AF-K7EX90-F1
#
_cell.length_a   1.000
_cell.length_b   1.000
_cell.length_c   1.000
_cell.angle_alpha   90.00
_cell.angle_beta   90.00
_cell.angle_gamma   90.00
#
_symmetry.space_group_name_H-M   'P 1'
#
loop_
_entity.id
_entity.type
_entity.pdbx_description
1 polymer ?
#
loop_
_entity_poly.entity_id
_entity_poly.type
_entity_poly.pdbx_seq_one_letter_code
_entity_poly.pdbx_strand_id
1 'polypeptide(L)'
;SDTSASASKKHRKSFTLEEKLEVIKRIEKGERNCDISRTLNMHESSVRTIRAQAEKIKESCKNATPVSVKKVVRTRSNLMENMERLLSMWIEDQTQRKMPMSLAVIQEKAKALYDAVKIELNETDAKPFNASHGWFERFKKRSNLHNIKITGGAAAADMEAAESFPAIFEAIIKEGGYSSKQVFNLDKTGLFWKRMPARTYLSHDEAYAPSFKAAKDHITVMLCTNANGDCKLKLIVVHCSANPRALASYSKDHLPGFWRSNVTVWVTVSIFTDYLCNRLTAELKDYCLQEDLAFKILLLLDNAPGHPPCLTDLSENIRVLFLPPNTTPLIQPLDQGVIAAFKAYYLRRMFARLIRETDGENKPTIKEFWRKFNIKDAIDIIAEAWAEVSSSCLNAVWRRIWPACVHEFREFDTEIAEAKKQIVALAHEAGLEEVDANDVQELLHSHGEELSIEELKLLDEQRLENEPEYTEPVIRTLSMKVMAEAFKLISDAINIFDENDPDRERSSKVAKSLESAISCYQQLYNEKQKQ
;
A
#
# COMPACT_ATOMS: atom_id res chain seq x y z
N SER A 1 6.87 68.45 34.00
CA SER A 1 5.84 67.45 34.32
C SER A 1 4.93 67.38 33.12
N ASP A 2 5.11 66.38 32.26
CA ASP A 2 4.17 66.11 31.17
C ASP A 2 4.10 64.60 30.95
N THR A 3 2.91 64.08 31.20
CA THR A 3 2.60 62.64 31.30
C THR A 3 2.18 62.15 29.93
N SER A 4 3.04 61.42 29.22
CA SER A 4 2.65 60.73 27.98
C SER A 4 2.13 59.32 28.31
N ALA A 5 0.82 59.14 28.16
CA ALA A 5 0.15 57.87 28.33
C ALA A 5 0.55 56.88 27.21
N SER A 6 1.23 55.79 27.56
CA SER A 6 1.52 54.70 26.63
C SER A 6 0.22 53.92 26.31
N ALA A 7 -0.31 54.08 25.10
CA ALA A 7 -1.41 53.25 24.62
C ALA A 7 -0.96 51.78 24.48
N SER A 8 -1.47 50.91 25.34
CA SER A 8 -1.25 49.47 25.24
C SER A 8 -1.94 48.91 23.98
N LYS A 9 -1.16 48.26 23.10
CA LYS A 9 -1.70 47.54 21.92
C LYS A 9 -2.60 46.41 22.41
N LYS A 10 -3.93 46.59 22.35
CA LYS A 10 -4.91 45.52 22.62
C LYS A 10 -4.69 44.34 21.68
N HIS A 11 -4.45 43.16 22.24
CA HIS A 11 -4.37 41.90 21.48
C HIS A 11 -5.69 41.64 20.73
N ARG A 12 -5.61 41.38 19.42
CA ARG A 12 -6.78 41.05 18.58
C ARG A 12 -7.32 39.67 18.99
N LYS A 13 -8.47 39.63 19.68
CA LYS A 13 -9.17 38.37 20.01
C LYS A 13 -9.57 37.66 18.72
N SER A 14 -9.31 36.36 18.66
CA SER A 14 -9.49 35.57 17.46
C SER A 14 -10.49 34.44 17.72
N PHE A 15 -11.54 34.36 16.90
CA PHE A 15 -12.68 33.46 17.14
C PHE A 15 -12.49 32.10 16.45
N THR A 16 -12.87 31.05 17.15
CA THR A 16 -12.89 29.66 16.68
C THR A 16 -13.97 29.42 15.63
N LEU A 17 -13.90 28.29 14.93
CA LEU A 17 -14.87 27.91 13.91
C LEU A 17 -16.25 27.62 14.53
N GLU A 18 -16.28 27.04 15.74
CA GLU A 18 -17.49 26.83 16.54
C GLU A 18 -18.20 28.15 16.87
N GLU A 19 -17.47 29.14 17.38
CA GLU A 19 -18.02 30.47 17.69
C GLU A 19 -18.56 31.17 16.44
N LYS A 20 -17.90 31.01 15.29
CA LYS A 20 -18.37 31.57 14.01
C LYS A 20 -19.63 30.88 13.50
N LEU A 21 -19.74 29.56 13.65
CA LEU A 21 -20.96 28.82 13.29
C LEU A 21 -22.13 29.20 14.18
N GLU A 22 -21.90 29.41 15.48
CA GLU A 22 -22.93 29.86 16.40
C GLU A 22 -23.45 31.27 16.02
N VAL A 23 -22.54 32.17 15.62
CA VAL A 23 -22.92 33.48 15.04
C VAL A 23 -23.79 33.30 13.79
N ILE A 24 -23.40 32.43 12.85
CA ILE A 24 -24.14 32.19 11.60
C ILE A 24 -25.54 31.64 11.90
N LYS A 25 -25.66 30.64 12.78
CA LYS A 25 -26.94 30.06 13.18
C LYS A 25 -27.89 31.09 13.79
N ARG A 26 -27.39 32.01 14.61
CA ARG A 26 -28.21 33.08 15.21
C ARG A 26 -28.64 34.14 14.21
N ILE A 27 -27.77 34.48 13.25
CA ILE A 27 -28.13 35.37 12.15
C ILE A 27 -29.24 34.74 11.29
N GLU A 28 -29.14 33.44 11.00
CA GLU A 28 -30.15 32.70 10.22
C GLU A 28 -31.50 32.59 10.94
N LYS A 29 -31.47 32.55 12.27
CA LYS A 29 -32.67 32.64 13.14
C LYS A 29 -33.28 34.05 13.20
N GLY A 30 -32.68 35.04 12.54
CA GLY A 30 -33.19 36.41 12.45
C GLY A 30 -32.76 37.35 13.59
N GLU A 31 -31.79 36.95 14.43
CA GLU A 31 -31.26 37.83 15.47
C GLU A 31 -30.45 39.01 14.88
N ARG A 32 -30.55 40.18 15.50
CA ARG A 32 -29.81 41.37 15.06
C ARG A 32 -28.34 41.28 15.44
N ASN A 33 -27.46 41.80 14.58
CA ASN A 33 -26.01 41.77 14.81
C ASN A 33 -25.59 42.38 16.16
N CYS A 34 -26.29 43.42 16.64
CA CYS A 34 -26.03 44.06 17.93
C CYS A 34 -26.37 43.16 19.13
N ASP A 35 -27.40 42.33 19.02
CA ASP A 35 -27.84 41.41 20.07
C ASP A 35 -26.90 40.19 20.15
N ILE A 36 -26.44 39.71 19.00
CA ILE A 36 -25.40 38.66 18.89
C ILE A 36 -24.05 39.15 19.44
N SER A 37 -23.68 40.40 19.09
CA SER A 37 -22.45 41.05 19.57
C SER A 37 -22.39 41.13 21.10
N ARG A 38 -23.49 41.50 21.75
CA ARG A 38 -23.58 41.57 23.21
C ARG A 38 -23.54 40.18 23.85
N THR A 39 -24.31 39.24 23.31
CA THR A 39 -24.45 37.88 23.89
C THR A 39 -23.15 37.08 23.80
N LEU A 40 -22.41 37.20 22.70
CA LEU A 40 -21.17 36.46 22.48
C LEU A 40 -19.91 37.27 22.85
N ASN A 41 -20.08 38.49 23.38
CA ASN A 41 -18.99 39.42 23.69
C ASN A 41 -18.01 39.57 22.50
N MET A 42 -18.59 39.81 21.32
CA MET A 42 -17.89 39.99 20.04
C MET A 42 -18.10 41.41 19.54
N HIS A 43 -17.11 42.03 18.93
CA HIS A 43 -17.31 43.34 18.32
C HIS A 43 -18.27 43.21 17.12
N GLU A 44 -19.20 44.16 16.95
CA GLU A 44 -20.23 44.08 15.91
C GLU A 44 -19.63 43.98 14.49
N SER A 45 -18.47 44.61 14.25
CA SER A 45 -17.73 44.47 12.99
C SER A 45 -17.27 43.03 12.71
N SER A 46 -16.98 42.25 13.74
CA SER A 46 -16.62 40.82 13.62
C SER A 46 -17.83 39.99 13.25
N VAL A 47 -19.00 40.27 13.85
CA VAL A 47 -20.27 39.63 13.50
C VAL A 47 -20.64 39.89 12.04
N ARG A 48 -20.50 41.13 11.57
CA ARG A 48 -20.71 41.49 10.15
C ARG A 48 -19.75 40.78 9.20
N THR A 49 -18.47 40.66 9.59
CA THR A 49 -17.46 39.96 8.79
C THR A 49 -17.76 38.46 8.69
N ILE A 50 -18.19 37.83 9.79
CA ILE A 50 -18.59 36.41 9.82
C ILE A 50 -19.81 36.19 8.93
N ARG A 51 -20.80 37.11 8.97
CA ARG A 51 -21.96 37.08 8.08
C ARG A 51 -21.56 37.10 6.60
N ALA A 52 -20.64 37.98 6.23
CA ALA A 52 -20.15 38.10 4.86
C ALA A 52 -19.38 36.85 4.38
N GLN A 53 -18.83 36.05 5.31
CA GLN A 53 -18.06 34.83 5.02
C GLN A 53 -18.84 33.55 5.33
N ALA A 54 -20.16 33.63 5.53
CA ALA A 54 -20.96 32.53 6.07
C ALA A 54 -20.87 31.24 5.23
N GLU A 55 -21.00 31.34 3.91
CA GLU A 55 -20.95 30.16 3.02
C GLU A 55 -19.57 29.47 3.04
N LYS A 56 -18.49 30.25 2.97
CA LYS A 56 -17.12 29.73 3.07
C LYS A 56 -16.82 29.09 4.44
N ILE A 57 -17.44 29.60 5.51
CA ILE A 57 -17.30 29.04 6.86
C ILE A 57 -18.07 27.72 6.98
N LYS A 58 -19.28 27.63 6.42
CA LYS A 58 -20.08 26.38 6.41
C LYS A 58 -19.39 25.27 5.62
N GLU A 59 -18.83 25.59 4.46
CA GLU A 59 -18.13 24.64 3.60
C GLU A 59 -16.88 24.05 4.29
N SER A 60 -16.07 24.92 4.91
CA SER A 60 -14.90 24.48 5.70
C SER A 60 -15.27 23.62 6.92
N CYS A 61 -16.51 23.70 7.43
CA CYS A 61 -16.97 22.83 8.53
C CYS A 61 -17.35 21.42 8.07
N LYS A 62 -17.80 21.25 6.82
CA LYS A 62 -18.14 19.92 6.28
C LYS A 62 -16.89 19.02 6.20
N ASN A 63 -15.72 19.62 5.99
CA ASN A 63 -14.44 18.91 5.83
C ASN A 63 -13.62 18.82 7.14
N ALA A 64 -14.11 19.38 8.26
CA ALA A 64 -13.35 19.51 9.51
C ALA A 64 -13.74 18.45 10.56
N THR A 65 -12.74 17.90 11.27
CA THR A 65 -12.97 16.96 12.38
C THR A 65 -13.47 17.68 13.64
N PRO A 66 -14.24 17.03 14.54
CA PRO A 66 -14.81 17.66 15.75
C PRO A 66 -13.76 18.33 16.67
N VAL A 67 -12.54 17.79 16.72
CA VAL A 67 -11.42 18.36 17.49
C VAL A 67 -10.86 19.63 16.85
N SER A 68 -10.89 19.72 15.51
CA SER A 68 -10.37 20.86 14.74
C SER A 68 -11.31 22.08 14.79
N VAL A 69 -12.63 21.87 14.85
CA VAL A 69 -13.64 22.94 14.95
C VAL A 69 -13.45 23.82 16.19
N LYS A 70 -12.95 23.23 17.29
CA LYS A 70 -12.67 23.91 18.56
C LYS A 70 -11.35 24.70 18.61
N LYS A 71 -10.43 24.47 17.65
CA LYS A 71 -9.09 25.09 17.64
C LYS A 71 -8.82 25.99 16.43
N VAL A 72 -9.56 25.81 15.33
CA VAL A 72 -9.32 26.54 14.07
C VAL A 72 -9.87 27.96 14.13
N VAL A 73 -8.96 28.94 14.00
CA VAL A 73 -9.25 30.38 14.08
C VAL A 73 -9.36 31.04 12.69
N ARG A 74 -8.76 30.44 11.65
CA ARG A 74 -8.85 30.87 10.25
C ARG A 74 -9.19 29.68 9.37
N THR A 75 -10.23 29.81 8.56
CA THR A 75 -10.56 28.87 7.49
C THR A 75 -9.50 28.99 6.38
N ARG A 76 -8.89 27.87 5.98
CA ARG A 76 -7.98 27.84 4.82
C ARG A 76 -8.81 27.86 3.54
N SER A 77 -8.19 28.21 2.41
CA SER A 77 -8.85 28.01 1.12
C SER A 77 -8.87 26.52 0.79
N ASN A 78 -9.91 26.09 0.06
CA ASN A 78 -10.03 24.74 -0.47
C ASN A 78 -8.75 24.34 -1.26
N LEU A 79 -8.23 25.27 -2.07
CA LEU A 79 -6.95 25.15 -2.76
C LEU A 79 -5.77 24.76 -1.85
N MET A 80 -5.63 25.40 -0.68
CA MET A 80 -4.54 25.10 0.26
C MET A 80 -4.73 23.77 0.98
N GLU A 81 -5.98 23.36 1.24
CA GLU A 81 -6.27 22.07 1.87
C GLU A 81 -6.00 20.91 0.89
N ASN A 82 -6.44 21.03 -0.36
CA ASN A 82 -6.16 20.04 -1.41
C ASN A 82 -4.66 19.90 -1.70
N MET A 83 -3.94 21.03 -1.84
CA MET A 83 -2.49 20.99 -2.03
C MET A 83 -1.76 20.33 -0.86
N GLU A 84 -2.06 20.70 0.39
CA GLU A 84 -1.39 20.13 1.57
C GLU A 84 -1.69 18.64 1.74
N ARG A 85 -2.88 18.20 1.34
CA ARG A 85 -3.28 16.79 1.33
C ARG A 85 -2.49 15.99 0.30
N LEU A 86 -2.44 16.44 -0.96
CA LEU A 86 -1.61 15.82 -2.01
C LEU A 86 -0.13 15.80 -1.63
N LEU A 87 0.37 16.88 -1.02
CA LEU A 87 1.74 16.95 -0.55
C LEU A 87 2.02 15.96 0.58
N SER A 88 1.07 15.75 1.49
CA SER A 88 1.21 14.75 2.56
C SER A 88 1.33 13.34 1.97
N MET A 89 0.50 13.02 0.97
CA MET A 89 0.56 11.75 0.24
C MET A 89 1.90 11.57 -0.49
N TRP A 90 2.39 12.61 -1.15
CA TRP A 90 3.68 12.59 -1.84
C TRP A 90 4.85 12.41 -0.88
N ILE A 91 4.86 13.13 0.24
CA ILE A 91 5.90 12.98 1.25
C ILE A 91 5.91 11.56 1.81
N GLU A 92 4.74 10.97 2.05
CA GLU A 92 4.61 9.60 2.51
C GLU A 92 5.13 8.58 1.48
N ASP A 93 4.83 8.80 0.20
CA ASP A 93 5.35 8.04 -0.96
C ASP A 93 6.89 8.07 -1.02
N GLN A 94 7.48 9.27 -1.00
CA GLN A 94 8.93 9.44 -1.02
C GLN A 94 9.62 8.80 0.18
N THR A 95 8.99 8.88 1.36
CA THR A 95 9.57 8.26 2.55
C THR A 95 9.52 6.73 2.48
N GLN A 96 8.49 6.14 1.85
CA GLN A 96 8.42 4.69 1.63
C GLN A 96 9.38 4.19 0.55
N ARG A 97 9.68 5.01 -0.45
CA ARG A 97 10.77 4.76 -1.41
C ARG A 97 12.15 4.91 -0.79
N LYS A 98 12.20 5.26 0.50
CA LYS A 98 13.44 5.42 1.27
C LYS A 98 14.33 6.49 0.64
N MET A 99 13.70 7.48 -0.01
CA MET A 99 14.38 8.60 -0.66
C MET A 99 14.63 9.71 0.36
N PRO A 100 15.88 10.18 0.52
CA PRO A 100 16.18 11.29 1.40
C PRO A 100 15.60 12.59 0.84
N MET A 101 14.64 13.17 1.56
CA MET A 101 14.01 14.42 1.17
C MET A 101 14.62 15.62 1.91
N SER A 102 15.10 16.60 1.14
CA SER A 102 15.47 17.91 1.68
C SER A 102 14.26 18.83 1.75
N LEU A 103 14.34 19.86 2.60
CA LEU A 103 13.30 20.89 2.70
C LEU A 103 13.03 21.55 1.35
N ALA A 104 14.08 21.81 0.56
CA ALA A 104 13.96 22.47 -0.74
C ALA A 104 13.12 21.64 -1.72
N VAL A 105 13.33 20.33 -1.78
CA VAL A 105 12.54 19.43 -2.66
C VAL A 105 11.07 19.45 -2.26
N ILE A 106 10.77 19.40 -0.95
CA ILE A 106 9.40 19.47 -0.45
C ILE A 106 8.75 20.81 -0.81
N GLN A 107 9.50 21.91 -0.69
CA GLN A 107 9.01 23.25 -1.02
C GLN A 107 8.71 23.40 -2.53
N GLU A 108 9.57 22.88 -3.40
CA GLU A 108 9.34 22.90 -4.85
C GLU A 108 8.15 22.02 -5.24
N LYS A 109 8.03 20.80 -4.70
CA LYS A 109 6.86 19.95 -4.95
C LYS A 109 5.57 20.61 -4.47
N ALA A 110 5.58 21.28 -3.31
CA ALA A 110 4.43 21.99 -2.80
C ALA A 110 3.97 23.14 -3.71
N LYS A 111 4.90 23.84 -4.37
CA LYS A 111 4.58 24.85 -5.40
C LYS A 111 3.96 24.21 -6.63
N ALA A 112 4.58 23.15 -7.16
CA ALA A 112 4.06 22.43 -8.33
C ALA A 112 2.63 21.89 -8.09
N LEU A 113 2.38 21.31 -6.91
CA LEU A 113 1.04 20.86 -6.51
C LEU A 113 0.06 22.03 -6.36
N TYR A 114 0.50 23.17 -5.82
CA TYR A 114 -0.34 24.35 -5.71
C TYR A 114 -0.79 24.85 -7.08
N ASP A 115 0.12 24.95 -8.04
CA ASP A 115 -0.19 25.41 -9.39
C ASP A 115 -1.10 24.42 -10.12
N ALA A 116 -0.86 23.12 -9.96
CA ALA A 116 -1.69 22.07 -10.55
C ALA A 116 -3.12 22.04 -9.99
N VAL A 117 -3.31 22.29 -8.69
CA VAL A 117 -4.66 22.37 -8.07
C VAL A 117 -5.33 23.71 -8.40
N LYS A 118 -4.56 24.80 -8.53
CA LYS A 118 -5.08 26.12 -8.92
C LYS A 118 -5.71 26.08 -10.31
N ILE A 119 -5.04 25.43 -11.27
CA ILE A 119 -5.56 25.25 -12.64
C ILE A 119 -6.87 24.47 -12.61
N GLU A 120 -6.93 23.38 -11.84
CA GLU A 120 -8.10 22.49 -11.77
C GLU A 120 -9.33 23.16 -11.14
N LEU A 121 -9.14 23.94 -10.07
CA LEU A 121 -10.22 24.66 -9.42
C LEU A 121 -10.66 25.93 -10.17
N ASN A 122 -10.06 26.22 -11.33
CA ASN A 122 -10.25 27.46 -12.08
C ASN A 122 -10.11 28.73 -11.21
N GLU A 123 -9.27 28.72 -10.17
CA GLU A 123 -9.08 29.86 -9.28
C GLU A 123 -8.12 30.89 -9.92
N THR A 124 -8.63 31.72 -10.82
CA THR A 124 -7.85 32.75 -11.53
C THR A 124 -7.26 33.83 -10.61
N ASP A 125 -7.93 34.11 -9.48
CA ASP A 125 -7.55 35.17 -8.54
C ASP A 125 -6.62 34.70 -7.40
N ALA A 126 -6.24 33.42 -7.38
CA ALA A 126 -5.38 32.88 -6.33
C ALA A 126 -3.94 33.44 -6.42
N LYS A 127 -3.46 33.98 -5.30
CA LYS A 127 -2.10 34.52 -5.17
C LYS A 127 -1.04 33.41 -5.31
N PRO A 128 0.17 33.72 -5.80
CA PRO A 128 1.24 32.74 -5.85
C PRO A 128 1.55 32.21 -4.45
N PHE A 129 1.74 30.89 -4.35
CA PHE A 129 2.05 30.23 -3.10
C PHE A 129 3.55 30.31 -2.80
N ASN A 130 3.88 30.88 -1.64
CA ASN A 130 5.24 30.88 -1.12
C ASN A 130 5.39 29.74 -0.09
N ALA A 131 6.04 28.65 -0.52
CA ALA A 131 6.37 27.50 0.31
C ALA A 131 7.47 27.83 1.35
N SER A 132 7.26 28.82 2.21
CA SER A 132 8.25 29.27 3.20
C SER A 132 8.55 28.21 4.26
N HIS A 133 9.73 28.28 4.88
CA HIS A 133 10.09 27.43 6.03
C HIS A 133 9.04 27.53 7.16
N GLY A 134 8.53 28.73 7.44
CA GLY A 134 7.50 28.94 8.44
C GLY A 134 6.15 28.32 8.10
N TRP A 135 5.82 28.17 6.81
CA TRP A 135 4.66 27.39 6.38
C TRP A 135 4.91 25.89 6.60
N PHE A 136 6.07 25.40 6.18
CA PHE A 136 6.42 23.98 6.27
C PHE A 136 6.38 23.46 7.72
N GLU A 137 6.95 24.19 8.67
CA GLU A 137 6.90 23.83 10.10
C GLU A 137 5.46 23.71 10.63
N ARG A 138 4.59 24.61 10.18
CA ARG A 138 3.17 24.54 10.57
C ARG A 138 2.47 23.39 9.85
N PHE A 139 2.80 23.14 8.59
CA PHE A 139 2.28 22.01 7.81
C PHE A 139 2.64 20.69 8.49
N LYS A 140 3.92 20.46 8.80
CA LYS A 140 4.44 19.30 9.52
C LYS A 140 3.66 19.00 10.80
N LYS A 141 3.35 20.04 11.59
CA LYS A 141 2.52 19.94 12.81
C LYS A 141 1.05 19.60 12.55
N ARG A 142 0.50 19.98 11.40
CA ARG A 142 -0.91 19.70 11.05
C ARG A 142 -1.09 18.29 10.49
N SER A 143 -0.15 17.84 9.66
CA SER A 143 -0.19 16.53 9.01
C SER A 143 0.40 15.41 9.87
N ASN A 144 0.69 15.66 11.16
CA ASN A 144 1.31 14.71 12.09
C ASN A 144 2.60 14.07 11.55
N LEU A 145 3.36 14.78 10.71
CA LEU A 145 4.61 14.30 10.10
C LEU A 145 5.81 14.42 11.06
N HIS A 146 5.65 13.92 12.29
CA HIS A 146 6.61 14.11 13.38
C HIS A 146 7.97 13.41 13.14
N ASN A 147 8.01 12.39 12.28
CA ASN A 147 9.19 11.54 12.08
C ASN A 147 10.03 11.85 10.84
N ILE A 148 9.69 12.87 10.05
CA ILE A 148 10.54 13.26 8.91
C ILE A 148 11.79 13.97 9.45
N LYS A 149 12.91 13.25 9.48
CA LYS A 149 14.25 13.85 9.56
C LYS A 149 14.59 14.40 8.19
N ILE A 150 14.52 15.72 8.03
CA ILE A 150 15.03 16.39 6.85
C ILE A 150 16.54 16.26 6.90
N THR A 151 17.10 15.44 6.03
CA THR A 151 18.55 15.35 5.85
C THR A 151 19.03 16.61 5.11
N GLY A 152 20.09 17.23 5.62
CA GLY A 152 20.78 18.31 4.91
C GLY A 152 21.52 17.72 3.72
N GLY A 153 20.91 17.80 2.53
CA GLY A 153 21.43 17.22 1.29
C GLY A 153 20.77 15.89 0.92
N ALA A 154 20.83 15.53 -0.37
CA ALA A 154 20.50 14.19 -0.83
C ALA A 154 21.40 13.21 -0.07
N ALA A 155 20.84 12.47 0.90
CA ALA A 155 21.65 11.56 1.70
C ALA A 155 22.17 10.47 0.76
N ALA A 156 23.44 10.58 0.38
CA ALA A 156 24.15 9.46 -0.20
C ALA A 156 24.00 8.26 0.73
N ALA A 157 23.91 7.06 0.15
CA ALA A 157 23.86 5.84 0.94
C ALA A 157 25.07 5.81 1.89
N ASP A 158 24.82 5.53 3.17
CA ASP A 158 25.86 5.54 4.20
C ASP A 158 26.67 4.24 4.10
N MET A 159 27.73 4.28 3.29
CA MET A 159 28.58 3.12 3.05
C MET A 159 29.33 2.69 4.32
N GLU A 160 29.76 3.63 5.15
CA GLU A 160 30.49 3.32 6.39
C GLU A 160 29.59 2.62 7.41
N ALA A 161 28.35 3.12 7.59
CA ALA A 161 27.37 2.45 8.43
C ALA A 161 26.98 1.07 7.87
N ALA A 162 26.87 0.93 6.54
CA ALA A 162 26.57 -0.35 5.90
C ALA A 162 27.70 -1.37 6.02
N GLU A 163 28.97 -0.94 5.95
CA GLU A 163 30.15 -1.82 6.09
C GLU A 163 30.39 -2.25 7.54
N SER A 164 30.05 -1.41 8.51
CA SER A 164 30.21 -1.72 9.94
C SER A 164 29.06 -2.55 10.53
N PHE A 165 27.86 -2.46 9.97
CA PHE A 165 26.67 -3.14 10.48
C PHE A 165 26.78 -4.68 10.56
N PRO A 166 27.36 -5.40 9.57
CA PRO A 166 27.49 -6.86 9.63
C PRO A 166 28.17 -7.36 10.92
N ALA A 167 29.22 -6.68 11.38
CA ALA A 167 29.93 -7.05 12.62
C ALA A 167 29.04 -6.83 13.86
N ILE A 168 28.26 -5.75 13.89
CA ILE A 168 27.31 -5.46 14.97
C ILE A 168 26.18 -6.51 14.97
N PHE A 169 25.66 -6.83 13.79
CA PHE A 169 24.60 -7.80 13.61
C PHE A 169 25.02 -9.20 14.07
N GLU A 170 26.24 -9.62 13.70
CA GLU A 170 26.79 -10.90 14.13
C GLU A 170 26.98 -10.96 15.66
N ALA A 171 27.41 -9.87 16.29
CA ALA A 171 27.51 -9.80 17.74
C ALA A 171 26.14 -9.97 18.43
N ILE A 172 25.09 -9.32 17.91
CA ILE A 172 23.71 -9.45 18.41
C ILE A 172 23.20 -10.89 18.25
N ILE A 173 23.51 -11.53 17.12
CA ILE A 173 23.13 -12.93 16.88
C ILE A 173 23.79 -13.85 17.90
N LYS A 174 25.10 -13.71 18.12
CA LYS A 174 25.88 -14.52 19.06
C LYS A 174 25.44 -14.31 20.51
N GLU A 175 25.28 -13.05 20.93
CA GLU A 175 24.78 -12.69 22.26
C GLU A 175 23.38 -13.26 22.51
N GLY A 176 22.51 -13.17 21.50
CA GLY A 176 21.15 -13.69 21.58
C GLY A 176 21.04 -15.20 21.36
N GLY A 177 22.08 -15.89 20.90
CA GLY A 177 22.00 -17.31 20.54
C GLY A 177 20.95 -17.60 19.47
N TYR A 178 20.76 -16.70 18.50
CA TYR A 178 19.77 -16.88 17.42
C TYR A 178 20.30 -17.83 16.34
N SER A 179 19.45 -18.74 15.87
CA SER A 179 19.71 -19.53 14.66
C SER A 179 19.23 -18.79 13.39
N SER A 180 19.68 -19.23 12.19
CA SER A 180 19.19 -18.68 10.91
C SER A 180 17.68 -18.81 10.75
N LYS A 181 17.06 -19.79 11.42
CA LYS A 181 15.60 -19.99 11.43
C LYS A 181 14.84 -18.95 12.26
N GLN A 182 15.49 -18.33 13.24
CA GLN A 182 14.89 -17.37 14.19
C GLN A 182 15.12 -15.89 13.82
N VAL A 183 15.89 -15.63 12.76
CA VAL A 183 16.18 -14.28 12.28
C VAL A 183 15.32 -14.00 11.06
N PHE A 184 14.43 -13.02 11.16
CA PHE A 184 13.48 -12.65 10.11
C PHE A 184 13.78 -11.26 9.56
N ASN A 185 13.55 -11.06 8.27
CA ASN A 185 13.50 -9.73 7.65
C ASN A 185 12.10 -9.48 7.11
N LEU A 186 11.68 -8.22 7.17
CA LEU A 186 10.40 -7.78 6.68
C LEU A 186 10.57 -6.47 5.92
N ASP A 187 9.96 -6.41 4.73
CA ASP A 187 9.97 -5.22 3.91
C ASP A 187 8.70 -5.08 3.08
N LYS A 188 8.46 -3.87 2.62
CA LYS A 188 7.28 -3.47 1.84
C LYS A 188 7.72 -3.19 0.41
N THR A 189 6.88 -3.55 -0.53
CA THR A 189 7.07 -3.18 -1.92
C THR A 189 5.76 -2.72 -2.55
N GLY A 190 5.88 -1.69 -3.39
CA GLY A 190 4.80 -1.25 -4.25
C GLY A 190 4.65 -2.11 -5.49
N LEU A 191 3.42 -2.38 -5.90
CA LEU A 191 3.09 -3.11 -7.12
C LEU A 191 1.95 -2.42 -7.86
N PHE A 192 2.21 -2.05 -9.11
CA PHE A 192 1.15 -1.67 -10.06
C PHE A 192 0.55 -2.94 -10.63
N TRP A 193 -0.56 -3.38 -10.07
CA TRP A 193 -1.09 -4.72 -10.34
C TRP A 193 -1.74 -4.87 -11.73
N LYS A 194 -1.96 -3.76 -12.44
CA LYS A 194 -2.59 -3.70 -13.78
C LYS A 194 -1.76 -2.99 -14.86
N ARG A 195 -0.52 -2.58 -14.56
CA ARG A 195 0.29 -1.81 -15.53
C ARG A 195 0.83 -2.72 -16.64
N MET A 196 0.75 -2.25 -17.88
CA MET A 196 1.26 -2.91 -19.08
C MET A 196 2.56 -2.26 -19.59
N PRO A 197 3.36 -2.96 -20.41
CA PRO A 197 4.50 -2.35 -21.08
C PRO A 197 4.06 -1.17 -21.96
N ALA A 198 4.87 -0.10 -22.00
CA ALA A 198 4.49 1.19 -22.58
C ALA A 198 4.17 1.13 -24.08
N ARG A 199 4.75 0.18 -24.81
CA ARG A 199 4.59 -0.01 -26.26
C ARG A 199 3.38 -0.86 -26.66
N THR A 200 2.52 -1.23 -25.72
CA THR A 200 1.32 -2.00 -26.04
C THR A 200 0.21 -1.08 -26.57
N TYR A 201 -0.62 -1.56 -27.49
CA TYR A 201 -1.74 -0.74 -27.98
C TYR A 201 -2.75 -0.39 -26.87
N LEU A 202 -2.76 -1.18 -25.78
CA LEU A 202 -3.57 -0.91 -24.59
C LEU A 202 -3.04 0.27 -23.77
N SER A 203 -1.72 0.42 -23.62
CA SER A 203 -1.13 1.60 -22.97
C SER A 203 -1.32 2.87 -23.82
N HIS A 204 -1.40 2.75 -25.14
CA HIS A 204 -1.79 3.85 -26.01
C HIS A 204 -3.29 4.20 -25.85
N ASP A 205 -4.20 3.21 -25.86
CA ASP A 205 -5.64 3.42 -25.60
C ASP A 205 -5.90 3.98 -24.18
N GLU A 206 -5.10 3.59 -23.18
CA GLU A 206 -5.12 4.11 -21.80
C GLU A 206 -4.94 5.63 -21.72
N ALA A 207 -4.09 6.20 -22.58
CA ALA A 207 -3.87 7.66 -22.63
C ALA A 207 -5.12 8.43 -23.08
N TYR A 208 -6.07 7.77 -23.75
CA TYR A 208 -7.25 8.39 -24.36
C TYR A 208 -8.60 7.92 -23.76
N ALA A 209 -8.62 6.87 -22.93
CA ALA A 209 -9.86 6.29 -22.39
C ALA A 209 -9.95 6.35 -20.84
N PRO A 210 -10.92 7.09 -20.26
CA PRO A 210 -11.10 7.20 -18.80
C PRO A 210 -11.36 5.86 -18.08
N SER A 211 -11.90 4.87 -18.78
CA SER A 211 -12.22 3.53 -18.26
C SER A 211 -11.01 2.63 -18.04
N PHE A 212 -9.83 3.05 -18.52
CA PHE A 212 -8.57 2.32 -18.46
C PHE A 212 -7.59 2.87 -17.39
N LYS A 213 -8.05 3.81 -16.54
CA LYS A 213 -7.30 4.37 -15.38
C LYS A 213 -6.77 3.33 -14.38
N ALA A 214 -7.18 2.07 -14.47
CA ALA A 214 -6.80 0.98 -13.58
C ALA A 214 -5.30 0.59 -13.69
N ALA A 215 -4.59 0.96 -14.76
CA ALA A 215 -3.13 0.75 -14.88
C ALA A 215 -2.31 1.52 -13.83
N LYS A 216 -2.90 2.57 -13.24
CA LYS A 216 -2.32 3.39 -12.17
C LYS A 216 -2.73 2.94 -10.77
N ASP A 217 -3.61 1.93 -10.65
CA ASP A 217 -3.98 1.39 -9.36
C ASP A 217 -2.78 0.65 -8.75
N HIS A 218 -2.44 1.07 -7.54
CA HIS A 218 -1.31 0.56 -6.80
C HIS A 218 -1.79 -0.31 -5.64
N ILE A 219 -0.96 -1.29 -5.26
CA ILE A 219 -1.09 -2.02 -4.00
C ILE A 219 0.26 -2.08 -3.30
N THR A 220 0.22 -2.08 -1.98
CA THR A 220 1.42 -2.31 -1.17
C THR A 220 1.40 -3.75 -0.69
N VAL A 221 2.47 -4.49 -0.96
CA VAL A 221 2.65 -5.87 -0.50
C VAL A 221 3.77 -5.88 0.54
N MET A 222 3.54 -6.54 1.67
CA MET A 222 4.56 -6.74 2.71
C MET A 222 5.03 -8.19 2.71
N LEU A 223 6.33 -8.38 2.53
CA LEU A 223 7.01 -9.67 2.47
C LEU A 223 7.75 -9.91 3.78
N CYS A 224 7.72 -11.13 4.30
CA CYS A 224 8.50 -11.51 5.46
C CYS A 224 8.98 -12.96 5.37
N THR A 225 10.27 -13.16 5.65
CA THR A 225 10.96 -14.46 5.56
C THR A 225 12.09 -14.54 6.58
N ASN A 226 12.48 -15.75 6.95
CA ASN A 226 13.67 -15.96 7.78
C ASN A 226 14.97 -16.04 6.97
N ALA A 227 16.10 -16.01 7.68
CA ALA A 227 17.44 -16.11 7.10
C ALA A 227 17.76 -17.49 6.55
N ASN A 228 17.12 -18.54 7.06
CA ASN A 228 17.26 -19.89 6.52
C ASN A 228 16.59 -20.05 5.13
N GLY A 229 15.55 -19.27 4.85
CA GLY A 229 14.78 -19.32 3.60
C GLY A 229 13.73 -20.44 3.53
N ASP A 230 13.47 -21.15 4.64
CA ASP A 230 12.45 -22.21 4.72
C ASP A 230 11.09 -21.69 5.22
N CYS A 231 11.03 -20.47 5.75
CA CYS A 231 9.81 -19.89 6.30
C CYS A 231 9.43 -18.62 5.55
N LYS A 232 8.27 -18.66 4.87
CA LYS A 232 7.59 -17.50 4.31
C LYS A 232 6.33 -17.23 5.10
N LEU A 233 6.23 -16.05 5.70
CA LEU A 233 5.03 -15.68 6.44
C LEU A 233 3.92 -15.19 5.50
N LYS A 234 2.69 -15.17 6.01
CA LYS A 234 1.54 -14.76 5.21
C LYS A 234 1.70 -13.29 4.81
N LEU A 235 1.57 -13.03 3.50
CA LEU A 235 1.68 -11.70 2.91
C LEU A 235 0.66 -10.73 3.49
N ILE A 236 1.00 -9.44 3.59
CA ILE A 236 -0.02 -8.39 3.72
C ILE A 236 -0.24 -7.75 2.37
N VAL A 237 -1.50 -7.59 1.99
CA VAL A 237 -1.90 -6.82 0.81
C VAL A 237 -2.71 -5.62 1.29
N VAL A 238 -2.20 -4.42 1.03
CA VAL A 238 -2.88 -3.15 1.31
C VAL A 238 -3.38 -2.52 0.03
N HIS A 239 -4.65 -2.15 0.02
CA HIS A 239 -5.34 -1.53 -1.11
C HIS A 239 -6.13 -0.28 -0.66
N CYS A 240 -6.47 0.62 -1.58
CA CYS A 240 -7.19 1.87 -1.27
C CYS A 240 -8.60 1.61 -0.69
N SER A 241 -9.32 0.68 -1.30
CA SER A 241 -10.69 0.31 -0.91
C SER A 241 -10.74 -0.84 0.09
N ALA A 242 -11.57 -0.70 1.13
CA ALA A 242 -11.83 -1.73 2.13
C ALA A 242 -12.57 -2.95 1.57
N ASN A 243 -13.54 -2.70 0.69
CA ASN A 243 -14.40 -3.72 0.09
C ASN A 243 -14.50 -3.48 -1.43
N PRO A 244 -13.45 -3.77 -2.21
CA PRO A 244 -13.56 -3.73 -3.66
C PRO A 244 -14.72 -4.62 -4.12
N ARG A 245 -15.48 -4.20 -5.13
CA ARG A 245 -16.63 -4.98 -5.66
C ARG A 245 -16.24 -6.42 -6.00
N ALA A 246 -15.03 -6.63 -6.51
CA ALA A 246 -14.50 -7.96 -6.82
C ALA A 246 -14.33 -8.86 -5.58
N LEU A 247 -14.13 -8.29 -4.40
CA LEU A 247 -13.99 -8.99 -3.13
C LEU A 247 -15.28 -9.04 -2.30
N ALA A 248 -16.37 -8.39 -2.74
CA ALA A 248 -17.62 -8.30 -1.98
C ALA A 248 -18.23 -9.66 -1.61
N SER A 249 -17.89 -10.69 -2.38
CA SER A 249 -18.39 -12.06 -2.20
C SER A 249 -17.42 -13.00 -1.49
N TYR A 250 -16.24 -12.53 -1.11
CA TYR A 250 -15.19 -13.35 -0.49
C TYR A 250 -15.00 -12.97 0.98
N SER A 251 -14.75 -13.97 1.83
CA SER A 251 -14.25 -13.71 3.17
C SER A 251 -12.79 -13.29 3.09
N LYS A 252 -12.46 -12.15 3.70
CA LYS A 252 -11.10 -11.59 3.71
C LYS A 252 -10.10 -12.49 4.45
N ASP A 253 -10.55 -13.28 5.42
CA ASP A 253 -9.68 -14.20 6.15
C ASP A 253 -9.24 -15.40 5.30
N HIS A 254 -10.04 -15.79 4.31
CA HIS A 254 -9.75 -16.88 3.38
C HIS A 254 -8.94 -16.44 2.15
N LEU A 255 -8.59 -15.15 2.05
CA LEU A 255 -7.67 -14.70 1.01
C LEU A 255 -6.26 -15.24 1.29
N PRO A 256 -5.48 -15.54 0.23
CA PRO A 256 -4.14 -16.10 0.38
C PRO A 256 -3.14 -15.09 1.00
N GLY A 257 -3.47 -13.81 1.01
CA GLY A 257 -2.80 -12.77 1.80
C GLY A 257 -3.74 -12.13 2.82
N PHE A 258 -3.17 -11.52 3.86
CA PHE A 258 -3.89 -10.73 4.83
C PHE A 258 -4.31 -9.38 4.23
N TRP A 259 -5.61 -9.24 3.98
CA TRP A 259 -6.16 -8.04 3.38
C TRP A 259 -6.29 -6.90 4.40
N ARG A 260 -5.73 -5.75 4.04
CA ARG A 260 -5.92 -4.50 4.74
C ARG A 260 -6.26 -3.41 3.74
N SER A 261 -6.93 -2.38 4.22
CA SER A 261 -7.19 -1.22 3.41
C SER A 261 -6.74 0.04 4.11
N ASN A 262 -6.07 0.87 3.35
CA ASN A 262 -5.79 2.23 3.71
C ASN A 262 -5.97 3.04 2.45
N VAL A 263 -6.65 4.17 2.54
CA VAL A 263 -7.00 4.98 1.39
C VAL A 263 -5.77 5.43 0.60
N THR A 264 -4.67 5.69 1.29
CA THR A 264 -3.39 6.03 0.66
C THR A 264 -2.63 4.80 0.13
N VAL A 265 -3.20 3.59 0.24
CA VAL A 265 -2.59 2.29 -0.12
C VAL A 265 -1.39 1.92 0.77
N TRP A 266 -1.07 2.76 1.75
CA TRP A 266 0.14 2.65 2.55
C TRP A 266 -0.05 1.85 3.85
N VAL A 267 1.02 1.20 4.32
CA VAL A 267 1.03 0.54 5.62
C VAL A 267 1.24 1.58 6.73
N THR A 268 0.17 1.94 7.43
CA THR A 268 0.23 2.83 8.59
C THR A 268 0.85 2.13 9.80
N VAL A 269 1.27 2.92 10.79
CA VAL A 269 1.70 2.42 12.11
C VAL A 269 0.64 1.51 12.74
N SER A 270 -0.64 1.86 12.65
CA SER A 270 -1.73 1.05 13.20
C SER A 270 -1.90 -0.30 12.49
N ILE A 271 -1.79 -0.32 11.15
CA ILE A 271 -1.85 -1.56 10.37
C ILE A 271 -0.66 -2.46 10.70
N PHE A 272 0.54 -1.87 10.81
CA PHE A 272 1.75 -2.61 11.13
C PHE A 272 1.69 -3.19 12.55
N THR A 273 1.28 -2.40 13.55
CA THR A 273 1.13 -2.87 14.93
C THR A 273 0.08 -3.97 15.06
N ASP A 274 -1.10 -3.80 14.43
CA ASP A 274 -2.15 -4.83 14.41
C ASP A 274 -1.61 -6.14 13.82
N TYR A 275 -0.93 -6.06 12.68
CA TYR A 275 -0.34 -7.23 12.05
C TYR A 275 0.72 -7.90 12.95
N LEU A 276 1.65 -7.12 13.51
CA LEU A 276 2.73 -7.65 14.34
C LEU A 276 2.17 -8.37 15.56
N CYS A 277 1.25 -7.73 16.29
CA CYS A 277 0.72 -8.27 17.54
C CYS A 277 -0.27 -9.43 17.31
N ASN A 278 -1.18 -9.30 16.33
CA ASN A 278 -2.31 -10.22 16.21
C ASN A 278 -2.10 -11.34 15.19
N ARG A 279 -1.15 -11.19 14.26
CA ARG A 279 -0.92 -12.20 13.20
C ARG A 279 0.51 -12.72 13.20
N LEU A 280 1.49 -11.83 13.03
CA LEU A 280 2.90 -12.22 12.92
C LEU A 280 3.36 -13.01 14.15
N THR A 281 3.01 -12.55 15.35
CA THR A 281 3.38 -13.22 16.61
C THR A 281 2.82 -14.64 16.70
N ALA A 282 1.58 -14.86 16.22
CA ALA A 282 0.97 -16.19 16.23
C ALA A 282 1.64 -17.12 15.21
N GLU A 283 1.83 -16.66 13.96
CA GLU A 283 2.50 -17.46 12.92
C GLU A 283 3.95 -17.82 13.29
N LEU A 284 4.69 -16.87 13.86
CA LEU A 284 6.06 -17.12 14.32
C LEU A 284 6.12 -18.13 15.47
N LYS A 285 5.14 -18.10 16.38
CA LYS A 285 5.05 -19.06 17.49
C LYS A 285 4.77 -20.46 16.97
N ASP A 286 3.83 -20.59 16.04
CA ASP A 286 3.48 -21.87 15.41
C ASP A 286 4.67 -22.44 14.62
N TYR A 287 5.39 -21.60 13.87
CA TYR A 287 6.62 -22.01 13.18
C TYR A 287 7.70 -22.49 14.15
N CYS A 288 7.97 -21.75 15.24
CA CYS A 288 8.96 -22.19 16.23
C CYS A 288 8.58 -23.53 16.86
N LEU A 289 7.30 -23.75 17.13
CA LEU A 289 6.81 -25.02 17.68
C LEU A 289 7.00 -26.18 16.68
N GLN A 290 6.73 -25.95 15.39
CA GLN A 290 6.91 -26.95 14.33
C GLN A 290 8.39 -27.34 14.13
N GLU A 291 9.30 -26.38 14.27
CA GLU A 291 10.73 -26.57 14.09
C GLU A 291 11.47 -27.00 15.37
N ASP A 292 10.76 -27.26 16.46
CA ASP A 292 11.31 -27.57 17.80
C ASP A 292 12.30 -26.49 18.29
N LEU A 293 11.96 -25.23 18.08
CA LEU A 293 12.73 -24.06 18.48
C LEU A 293 12.06 -23.34 19.64
N ALA A 294 12.87 -22.79 20.55
CA ALA A 294 12.38 -21.84 21.53
C ALA A 294 11.76 -20.63 20.80
N PHE A 295 10.58 -20.18 21.27
CA PHE A 295 9.92 -19.01 20.70
C PHE A 295 10.70 -17.74 21.04
N LYS A 296 11.64 -17.41 20.16
CA LYS A 296 12.57 -16.30 20.29
C LYS A 296 12.97 -15.85 18.89
N ILE A 297 12.57 -14.65 18.51
CA ILE A 297 12.72 -14.13 17.16
C ILE A 297 13.48 -12.81 17.16
N LEU A 298 14.40 -12.64 16.20
CA LEU A 298 15.01 -11.37 15.86
C LEU A 298 14.40 -10.88 14.55
N LEU A 299 13.65 -9.78 14.58
CA LEU A 299 13.03 -9.18 13.41
C LEU A 299 13.83 -7.95 12.96
N LEU A 300 14.47 -8.05 11.79
CA LEU A 300 15.22 -6.98 11.14
C LEU A 300 14.29 -6.12 10.27
N LEU A 301 14.20 -4.83 10.56
CA LEU A 301 13.39 -3.84 9.85
C LEU A 301 14.24 -2.68 9.32
N ASP A 302 13.74 -2.01 8.29
CA ASP A 302 14.28 -0.73 7.87
C ASP A 302 13.76 0.44 8.74
N ASN A 303 14.29 1.64 8.52
CA ASN A 303 13.88 2.84 9.25
C ASN A 303 12.65 3.55 8.66
N ALA A 304 11.77 2.84 7.94
CA ALA A 304 10.60 3.47 7.35
C ALA A 304 9.66 4.04 8.44
N PRO A 305 9.04 5.23 8.21
CA PRO A 305 8.25 5.97 9.21
C PRO A 305 6.98 5.24 9.68
N GLY A 306 6.58 4.15 9.01
CA GLY A 306 5.47 3.28 9.40
C GLY A 306 5.80 2.31 10.54
N HIS A 307 7.05 2.25 11.00
CA HIS A 307 7.47 1.42 12.12
C HIS A 307 7.44 2.23 13.44
N PRO A 308 6.70 1.79 14.47
CA PRO A 308 6.73 2.45 15.77
C PRO A 308 8.16 2.52 16.37
N PRO A 309 8.56 3.64 17.00
CA PRO A 309 9.86 3.73 17.67
C PRO A 309 10.03 2.77 18.86
N CYS A 310 8.92 2.33 19.47
CA CYS A 310 8.88 1.45 20.65
C CYS A 310 8.40 0.03 20.31
N LEU A 311 8.70 -0.47 19.11
CA LEU A 311 8.27 -1.80 18.66
C LEU A 311 8.79 -2.95 19.53
N THR A 312 9.96 -2.79 20.16
CA THR A 312 10.59 -3.79 21.03
C THR A 312 9.78 -4.10 22.29
N ASP A 313 8.89 -3.21 22.71
CA ASP A 313 8.08 -3.39 23.93
C ASP A 313 6.77 -4.15 23.66
N LEU A 314 6.48 -4.48 22.39
CA LEU A 314 5.20 -5.09 22.01
C LEU A 314 5.14 -6.59 22.24
N SER A 315 6.30 -7.27 22.33
CA SER A 315 6.37 -8.72 22.56
C SER A 315 7.68 -9.09 23.22
N GLU A 316 7.61 -9.84 24.33
CA GLU A 316 8.79 -10.32 25.06
C GLU A 316 9.66 -11.28 24.22
N ASN A 317 9.07 -11.94 23.22
CA ASN A 317 9.71 -12.99 22.43
C ASN A 317 10.20 -12.52 21.06
N ILE A 318 9.85 -11.29 20.64
CA ILE A 318 10.24 -10.72 19.34
C ILE A 318 11.08 -9.49 19.58
N ARG A 319 12.40 -9.63 19.41
CA ARG A 319 13.32 -8.49 19.42
C ARG A 319 13.33 -7.85 18.04
N VAL A 320 12.94 -6.58 17.97
CA VAL A 320 13.05 -5.79 16.73
C VAL A 320 14.41 -5.11 16.67
N LEU A 321 15.10 -5.24 15.54
CA LEU A 321 16.34 -4.55 15.23
C LEU A 321 16.15 -3.70 13.98
N PHE A 322 16.51 -2.43 14.06
CA PHE A 322 16.47 -1.54 12.91
C PHE A 322 17.83 -1.51 12.21
N LEU A 323 17.82 -1.48 10.88
CA LEU A 323 19.00 -1.16 10.09
C LEU A 323 19.53 0.24 10.45
N PRO A 324 20.81 0.55 10.21
CA PRO A 324 21.29 1.91 10.35
C PRO A 324 20.60 2.85 9.33
N PRO A 325 20.40 4.13 9.66
CA PRO A 325 19.82 5.10 8.74
C PRO A 325 20.57 5.16 7.40
N ASN A 326 19.84 5.36 6.28
CA ASN A 326 20.40 5.50 4.93
C ASN A 326 21.24 4.31 4.41
N THR A 327 21.09 3.12 4.99
CA THR A 327 21.78 1.90 4.53
C THR A 327 20.89 0.96 3.72
N THR A 328 19.58 1.21 3.68
CA THR A 328 18.61 0.29 3.06
C THR A 328 18.98 -0.17 1.65
N PRO A 329 19.34 0.72 0.69
CA PRO A 329 19.70 0.28 -0.65
C PRO A 329 20.93 -0.66 -0.69
N LEU A 330 21.78 -0.59 0.33
CA LEU A 330 23.03 -1.35 0.40
C LEU A 330 22.85 -2.71 1.06
N ILE A 331 22.09 -2.79 2.16
CA ILE A 331 22.12 -3.99 3.02
C ILE A 331 20.75 -4.59 3.34
N GLN A 332 19.62 -3.94 3.04
CA GLN A 332 18.32 -4.53 3.34
C GLN A 332 18.09 -5.84 2.57
N PRO A 333 17.94 -7.00 3.24
CA PRO A 333 17.95 -8.30 2.58
C PRO A 333 16.90 -8.43 1.48
N LEU A 334 15.62 -8.14 1.76
CA LEU A 334 14.57 -8.30 0.74
C LEU A 334 14.77 -7.43 -0.52
N ASP A 335 15.43 -6.28 -0.38
CA ASP A 335 15.83 -5.39 -1.48
C ASP A 335 17.03 -5.95 -2.29
N GLN A 336 17.77 -6.94 -1.78
CA GLN A 336 18.95 -7.54 -2.46
C GLN A 336 18.61 -8.55 -3.59
N GLY A 337 17.34 -8.68 -3.96
CA GLY A 337 16.93 -9.50 -5.12
C GLY A 337 15.57 -10.16 -4.98
N VAL A 338 15.12 -10.45 -3.75
CA VAL A 338 13.83 -11.14 -3.52
C VAL A 338 12.65 -10.31 -4.03
N ILE A 339 12.61 -9.00 -3.74
CA ILE A 339 11.54 -8.12 -4.24
C ILE A 339 11.55 -8.05 -5.77
N ALA A 340 12.73 -7.98 -6.39
CA ALA A 340 12.85 -7.93 -7.85
C ALA A 340 12.40 -9.25 -8.50
N ALA A 341 12.81 -10.40 -7.95
CA ALA A 341 12.37 -11.72 -8.39
C ALA A 341 10.85 -11.90 -8.22
N PHE A 342 10.30 -11.52 -7.06
CA PHE A 342 8.86 -11.53 -6.80
C PHE A 342 8.08 -10.73 -7.85
N LYS A 343 8.52 -9.50 -8.17
CA LYS A 343 7.88 -8.66 -9.21
C LYS A 343 7.98 -9.29 -10.60
N ALA A 344 9.12 -9.89 -10.95
CA ALA A 344 9.28 -10.61 -12.20
C ALA A 344 8.35 -11.84 -12.29
N TYR A 345 8.23 -12.62 -11.21
CA TYR A 345 7.34 -13.77 -11.15
C TYR A 345 5.87 -13.36 -11.21
N TYR A 346 5.48 -12.28 -10.54
CA TYR A 346 4.13 -11.70 -10.68
C TYR A 346 3.82 -11.37 -12.13
N LEU A 347 4.71 -10.62 -12.79
CA LEU A 347 4.51 -10.19 -14.17
C LEU A 347 4.44 -11.38 -15.12
N ARG A 348 5.36 -12.35 -14.98
CA ARG A 348 5.38 -13.57 -15.78
C ARG A 348 4.09 -14.38 -15.64
N ARG A 349 3.59 -14.56 -14.41
CA ARG A 349 2.34 -15.27 -14.15
C ARG A 349 1.12 -14.53 -14.69
N MET A 350 1.13 -13.20 -14.61
CA MET A 350 0.10 -12.36 -15.21
C MET A 350 0.03 -12.60 -16.73
N PHE A 351 1.17 -12.53 -17.45
CA PHE A 351 1.21 -12.78 -18.89
C PHE A 351 0.84 -14.23 -19.24
N ALA A 352 1.28 -15.23 -18.47
CA ALA A 352 0.89 -16.61 -18.68
C ALA A 352 -0.64 -16.79 -18.52
N ARG A 353 -1.25 -16.09 -17.57
CA ARG A 353 -2.70 -16.10 -17.39
C ARG A 353 -3.43 -15.39 -18.52
N LEU A 354 -2.88 -14.29 -19.03
CA LEU A 354 -3.39 -13.58 -20.20
C LEU A 354 -3.51 -14.55 -21.38
N ILE A 355 -2.42 -15.21 -21.78
CA ILE A 355 -2.43 -16.19 -22.88
C ILE A 355 -3.49 -17.28 -22.65
N ARG A 356 -3.47 -17.91 -21.47
CA ARG A 356 -4.42 -19.00 -21.16
C ARG A 356 -5.89 -18.58 -21.32
N GLU A 357 -6.20 -17.31 -21.07
CA GLU A 357 -7.55 -16.77 -21.18
C GLU A 357 -7.88 -16.20 -22.56
N THR A 358 -6.89 -15.84 -23.38
CA THR A 358 -7.07 -15.22 -24.71
C THR A 358 -6.74 -16.15 -25.89
N ASP A 359 -6.10 -17.29 -25.67
CA ASP A 359 -5.68 -18.22 -26.73
C ASP A 359 -6.82 -19.13 -27.23
N GLY A 360 -7.14 -19.01 -28.53
CA GLY A 360 -8.13 -19.82 -29.25
C GLY A 360 -9.30 -19.06 -29.89
N GLU A 361 -9.93 -19.68 -30.89
CA GLU A 361 -11.15 -19.16 -31.54
C GLU A 361 -12.31 -19.14 -30.52
N ASN A 362 -12.90 -17.97 -30.27
CA ASN A 362 -13.94 -17.68 -29.25
C ASN A 362 -13.46 -17.26 -27.85
N LYS A 363 -12.17 -16.98 -27.67
CA LYS A 363 -11.68 -16.36 -26.43
C LYS A 363 -11.84 -14.83 -26.43
N PRO A 364 -11.92 -14.20 -25.24
CA PRO A 364 -11.93 -12.74 -25.13
C PRO A 364 -10.69 -12.13 -25.77
N THR A 365 -10.85 -10.97 -26.37
CA THR A 365 -9.71 -10.14 -26.76
C THR A 365 -8.89 -9.75 -25.53
N ILE A 366 -7.61 -9.42 -25.71
CA ILE A 366 -6.76 -8.92 -24.62
C ILE A 366 -7.43 -7.73 -23.89
N LYS A 367 -8.10 -6.84 -24.63
CA LYS A 367 -8.85 -5.70 -24.07
C LYS A 367 -10.00 -6.15 -23.16
N GLU A 368 -10.71 -7.20 -23.54
CA GLU A 368 -11.80 -7.77 -22.74
C GLU A 368 -11.29 -8.53 -21.52
N PHE A 369 -10.16 -9.24 -21.66
CA PHE A 369 -9.46 -9.85 -20.53
C PHE A 369 -9.09 -8.77 -19.50
N TRP A 370 -8.41 -7.70 -19.93
CA TRP A 370 -7.97 -6.64 -19.01
C TRP A 370 -9.12 -5.90 -18.33
N ARG A 371 -10.26 -5.75 -19.00
CA ARG A 371 -11.48 -5.21 -18.39
C ARG A 371 -12.03 -6.12 -17.28
N LYS A 372 -11.86 -7.44 -17.42
CA LYS A 372 -12.34 -8.44 -16.44
C LYS A 372 -11.33 -8.71 -15.32
N PHE A 373 -10.03 -8.57 -15.61
CA PHE A 373 -8.95 -8.73 -14.65
C PHE A 373 -9.19 -7.81 -13.46
N ASN A 374 -9.25 -8.36 -12.25
CA ASN A 374 -9.64 -7.62 -11.06
C ASN A 374 -8.71 -7.92 -9.88
N ILE A 375 -8.91 -7.22 -8.76
CA ILE A 375 -7.98 -7.29 -7.63
C ILE A 375 -7.89 -8.69 -7.00
N LYS A 376 -8.95 -9.52 -7.10
CA LYS A 376 -8.89 -10.91 -6.64
C LYS A 376 -7.87 -11.70 -7.46
N ASP A 377 -7.89 -11.51 -8.78
CA ASP A 377 -6.95 -12.17 -9.69
C ASP A 377 -5.51 -11.78 -9.38
N ALA A 378 -5.27 -10.50 -9.07
CA ALA A 378 -3.96 -10.03 -8.64
C ALA A 378 -3.53 -10.62 -7.29
N ILE A 379 -4.43 -10.72 -6.30
CA ILE A 379 -4.14 -11.35 -4.99
C ILE A 379 -3.70 -12.81 -5.16
N ASP A 380 -4.37 -13.57 -6.04
CA ASP A 380 -4.00 -14.95 -6.33
C ASP A 380 -2.61 -15.02 -6.97
N ILE A 381 -2.35 -14.20 -7.99
CA ILE A 381 -1.04 -14.16 -8.67
C ILE A 381 0.08 -13.72 -7.71
N ILE A 382 -0.19 -12.78 -6.80
CA ILE A 382 0.75 -12.34 -5.77
C ILE A 382 1.12 -13.50 -4.85
N ALA A 383 0.13 -14.26 -4.38
CA ALA A 383 0.38 -15.41 -3.53
C ALA A 383 1.20 -16.49 -4.26
N GLU A 384 0.87 -16.78 -5.51
CA GLU A 384 1.61 -17.72 -6.34
C GLU A 384 3.04 -17.26 -6.64
N ALA A 385 3.23 -15.99 -6.97
CA ALA A 385 4.54 -15.39 -7.22
C ALA A 385 5.42 -15.44 -5.96
N TRP A 386 4.84 -15.18 -4.79
CA TRP A 386 5.56 -15.30 -3.52
C TRP A 386 5.90 -16.76 -3.20
N ALA A 387 4.98 -17.70 -3.44
CA ALA A 387 5.22 -19.12 -3.25
C ALA A 387 6.37 -19.64 -4.13
N GLU A 388 6.54 -19.07 -5.32
CA GLU A 388 7.59 -19.46 -6.27
C GLU A 388 9.01 -19.03 -5.87
N VAL A 389 9.18 -17.95 -5.09
CA VAL A 389 10.52 -17.48 -4.67
C VAL A 389 11.28 -18.62 -3.96
N SER A 390 12.40 -19.06 -4.51
CA SER A 390 13.09 -20.25 -3.98
C SER A 390 13.69 -20.02 -2.59
N SER A 391 13.82 -21.08 -1.78
CA SER A 391 14.51 -20.99 -0.48
C SER A 391 15.96 -20.54 -0.62
N SER A 392 16.63 -20.93 -1.72
CA SER A 392 17.98 -20.44 -2.04
C SER A 392 18.00 -18.92 -2.28
N CYS A 393 16.99 -18.38 -2.97
CA CYS A 393 16.84 -16.95 -3.19
C CYS A 393 16.62 -16.20 -1.86
N LEU A 394 15.76 -16.74 -0.98
CA LEU A 394 15.49 -16.17 0.34
C LEU A 394 16.70 -16.22 1.30
N ASN A 395 17.54 -17.25 1.21
CA ASN A 395 18.75 -17.36 2.01
C ASN A 395 19.88 -16.46 1.47
N ALA A 396 20.09 -16.44 0.14
CA ALA A 396 21.21 -15.74 -0.48
C ALA A 396 21.19 -14.21 -0.26
N VAL A 397 20.02 -13.60 -0.01
CA VAL A 397 19.93 -12.15 0.23
C VAL A 397 20.59 -11.70 1.54
N TRP A 398 20.84 -12.62 2.47
CA TRP A 398 21.50 -12.33 3.73
C TRP A 398 23.00 -12.15 3.58
N ARG A 399 23.60 -12.48 2.43
CA ARG A 399 25.05 -12.44 2.18
C ARG A 399 25.72 -11.13 2.58
N ARG A 400 25.07 -9.98 2.40
CA ARG A 400 25.65 -8.66 2.72
C ARG A 400 25.67 -8.34 4.21
N ILE A 401 24.76 -8.94 5.00
CA ILE A 401 24.63 -8.67 6.44
C ILE A 401 25.18 -9.84 7.28
N TRP A 402 24.91 -11.07 6.88
CA TRP A 402 25.28 -12.28 7.60
C TRP A 402 25.77 -13.39 6.64
N PRO A 403 26.98 -13.26 6.07
CA PRO A 403 27.51 -14.23 5.11
C PRO A 403 27.56 -15.67 5.62
N ALA A 404 27.77 -15.86 6.94
CA ALA A 404 27.96 -17.16 7.55
C ALA A 404 26.71 -18.07 7.53
N CYS A 405 25.51 -17.51 7.33
CA CYS A 405 24.28 -18.31 7.24
C CYS A 405 23.90 -18.70 5.80
N VAL A 406 24.68 -18.29 4.80
CA VAL A 406 24.37 -18.55 3.39
C VAL A 406 25.00 -19.88 2.95
N HIS A 407 24.18 -20.81 2.48
CA HIS A 407 24.61 -22.19 2.18
C HIS A 407 24.99 -22.40 0.70
N GLU A 408 24.24 -21.83 -0.24
CA GLU A 408 24.50 -21.92 -1.69
C GLU A 408 24.14 -20.59 -2.35
N PHE A 409 25.12 -19.96 -3.02
CA PHE A 409 24.88 -18.73 -3.77
C PHE A 409 24.56 -19.05 -5.23
N ARG A 410 23.33 -18.75 -5.66
CA ARG A 410 22.99 -18.57 -7.08
C ARG A 410 22.88 -17.08 -7.37
N GLU A 411 23.39 -16.66 -8.53
CA GLU A 411 23.25 -15.27 -8.97
C GLU A 411 21.78 -14.97 -9.27
N PHE A 412 21.20 -14.03 -8.50
CA PHE A 412 19.82 -13.56 -8.69
C PHE A 412 19.57 -13.02 -10.10
N ASP A 413 20.60 -12.45 -10.72
CA ASP A 413 20.55 -11.91 -12.07
C ASP A 413 20.15 -12.97 -13.10
N THR A 414 20.55 -14.23 -12.89
CA THR A 414 20.17 -15.34 -13.76
C THR A 414 18.69 -15.69 -13.66
N GLU A 415 18.13 -15.80 -12.46
CA GLU A 415 16.70 -16.10 -12.25
C GLU A 415 15.81 -14.99 -12.82
N ILE A 416 16.17 -13.73 -12.54
CA ILE A 416 15.42 -12.57 -13.03
C ILE A 416 15.56 -12.44 -14.54
N ALA A 417 16.75 -12.65 -15.12
CA ALA A 417 16.95 -12.61 -16.56
C ALA A 417 16.13 -13.71 -17.28
N GLU A 418 16.05 -14.90 -16.70
CA GLU A 418 15.23 -15.98 -17.23
C GLU A 418 13.74 -15.65 -17.16
N ALA A 419 13.26 -15.12 -16.03
CA ALA A 419 11.89 -14.64 -15.91
C ALA A 419 11.56 -13.54 -16.93
N LYS A 420 12.48 -12.59 -17.15
CA LYS A 420 12.34 -11.55 -18.18
C LYS A 420 12.19 -12.14 -19.59
N LYS A 421 13.04 -13.12 -19.96
CA LYS A 421 12.94 -13.81 -21.25
C LYS A 421 11.59 -14.50 -21.42
N GLN A 422 11.12 -15.18 -20.38
CA GLN A 422 9.81 -15.82 -20.39
C GLN A 422 8.68 -14.81 -20.54
N ILE A 423 8.76 -13.65 -19.87
CA ILE A 423 7.77 -12.57 -20.04
C ILE A 423 7.70 -12.09 -21.49
N VAL A 424 8.85 -11.85 -22.13
CA VAL A 424 8.91 -11.43 -23.54
C VAL A 424 8.27 -12.48 -24.45
N ALA A 425 8.63 -13.75 -24.26
CA ALA A 425 8.05 -14.85 -25.05
C ALA A 425 6.52 -14.93 -24.88
N LEU A 426 6.03 -14.81 -23.64
CA LEU A 426 4.61 -14.81 -23.34
C LEU A 426 3.90 -13.55 -23.91
N ALA A 427 4.56 -12.40 -23.92
CA ALA A 427 4.00 -11.20 -24.54
C ALA A 427 3.85 -11.37 -26.06
N HIS A 428 4.85 -11.94 -26.72
CA HIS A 428 4.82 -12.22 -28.16
C HIS A 428 3.72 -13.21 -28.52
N GLU A 429 3.59 -14.30 -27.75
CA GLU A 429 2.52 -15.29 -27.92
C GLU A 429 1.13 -14.70 -27.68
N ALA A 430 1.00 -13.71 -26.78
CA ALA A 430 -0.23 -12.96 -26.60
C ALA A 430 -0.53 -11.96 -27.74
N GLY A 431 0.30 -11.85 -28.78
CA GLY A 431 0.12 -10.90 -29.88
C GLY A 431 0.69 -9.50 -29.61
N LEU A 432 1.60 -9.36 -28.65
CA LEU A 432 2.33 -8.11 -28.34
C LEU A 432 3.78 -8.20 -28.84
N GLU A 433 3.95 -8.43 -30.14
CA GLU A 433 5.24 -8.70 -30.80
C GLU A 433 6.28 -7.58 -30.63
N GLU A 434 5.84 -6.34 -30.38
CA GLU A 434 6.72 -5.19 -30.22
C GLU A 434 7.40 -5.09 -28.85
N VAL A 435 6.95 -5.89 -27.86
CA VAL A 435 7.51 -5.87 -26.50
C VAL A 435 8.87 -6.55 -26.48
N ASP A 436 9.90 -5.85 -26.00
CA ASP A 436 11.24 -6.39 -25.84
C ASP A 436 11.69 -6.48 -24.38
N ALA A 437 12.92 -6.95 -24.16
CA ALA A 437 13.47 -7.10 -22.81
C ALA A 437 13.67 -5.77 -22.06
N ASN A 438 13.88 -4.66 -22.80
CA ASN A 438 13.99 -3.34 -22.21
C ASN A 438 12.62 -2.85 -21.75
N ASP A 439 11.55 -3.12 -22.51
CA ASP A 439 10.18 -2.77 -22.11
C ASP A 439 9.77 -3.49 -20.81
N VAL A 440 10.07 -4.79 -20.71
CA VAL A 440 9.84 -5.57 -19.48
C VAL A 440 10.68 -5.04 -18.33
N GLN A 441 11.93 -4.66 -18.61
CA GLN A 441 12.80 -4.07 -17.61
C GLN A 441 12.26 -2.73 -17.11
N GLU A 442 11.85 -1.83 -18.00
CA GLU A 442 11.24 -0.55 -17.66
C GLU A 442 9.99 -0.77 -16.82
N LEU A 443 9.12 -1.70 -17.19
CA LEU A 443 7.92 -2.03 -16.41
C LEU A 443 8.26 -2.53 -14.99
N LEU A 444 9.25 -3.40 -14.83
CA LEU A 444 9.69 -3.86 -13.52
C LEU A 444 10.28 -2.73 -12.66
N HIS A 445 11.02 -1.80 -13.27
CA HIS A 445 11.53 -0.60 -12.59
C HIS A 445 10.41 0.40 -12.27
N SER A 446 9.35 0.43 -13.08
CA SER A 446 8.25 1.38 -12.92
C SER A 446 7.51 1.22 -11.59
N HIS A 447 7.50 0.01 -11.02
CA HIS A 447 7.00 -0.25 -9.67
C HIS A 447 7.78 0.48 -8.56
N GLY A 448 8.89 1.14 -8.89
CA GLY A 448 9.70 1.99 -8.02
C GLY A 448 9.72 3.48 -8.42
N GLU A 449 8.92 3.92 -9.42
CA GLU A 449 8.85 5.31 -9.91
C GLU A 449 7.90 6.20 -9.10
N GLU A 450 8.34 7.42 -8.76
CA GLU A 450 7.58 8.42 -7.97
C GLU A 450 6.15 8.60 -8.50
N LEU A 451 5.17 8.69 -7.59
CA LEU A 451 3.80 8.96 -8.00
C LEU A 451 3.69 10.33 -8.67
N SER A 452 3.16 10.34 -9.89
CA SER A 452 2.88 11.56 -10.65
C SER A 452 1.82 12.41 -9.93
N ILE A 453 1.73 13.70 -10.28
CA ILE A 453 0.68 14.57 -9.72
C ILE A 453 -0.71 14.04 -10.06
N GLU A 454 -0.89 13.51 -11.27
CA GLU A 454 -2.14 12.88 -11.73
C GLU A 454 -2.45 11.60 -10.94
N GLU A 455 -1.44 10.81 -10.59
CA GLU A 455 -1.60 9.59 -9.78
C GLU A 455 -1.97 9.93 -8.33
N LEU A 456 -1.32 10.94 -7.75
CA LEU A 456 -1.68 11.45 -6.41
C LEU A 456 -3.11 11.99 -6.38
N LYS A 457 -3.56 12.66 -7.45
CA LYS A 457 -4.94 13.13 -7.61
C LYS A 457 -5.91 11.96 -7.75
N LEU A 458 -5.60 10.96 -8.57
CA LEU A 458 -6.45 9.78 -8.74
C LEU A 458 -6.66 9.03 -7.43
N LEU A 459 -5.58 8.82 -6.66
CA LEU A 459 -5.66 8.19 -5.34
C LEU A 459 -6.56 9.00 -4.38
N ASP A 460 -6.60 10.32 -4.53
CA ASP A 460 -7.46 11.17 -3.74
C ASP A 460 -8.91 11.28 -4.24
N GLU A 461 -9.15 11.18 -5.55
CA GLU A 461 -10.51 11.04 -6.09
C GLU A 461 -11.12 9.72 -5.60
N GLN A 462 -10.36 8.62 -5.69
CA GLN A 462 -10.77 7.32 -5.17
C GLN A 462 -11.02 7.36 -3.65
N ARG A 463 -10.29 8.20 -2.91
CA ARG A 463 -10.57 8.43 -1.47
C ARG A 463 -11.97 8.97 -1.24
N LEU A 464 -12.40 9.94 -2.05
CA LEU A 464 -13.70 10.62 -1.90
C LEU A 464 -14.86 9.72 -2.35
N GLU A 465 -14.64 8.87 -3.35
CA GLU A 465 -15.63 7.88 -3.83
C GLU A 465 -15.83 6.69 -2.88
N ASN A 466 -14.85 6.39 -2.01
CA ASN A 466 -14.92 5.28 -1.03
C ASN A 466 -15.60 5.67 0.31
N GLU A 467 -16.35 6.78 0.39
CA GLU A 467 -17.36 6.94 1.45
C GLU A 467 -18.33 5.74 1.38
N PRO A 468 -18.60 5.04 2.50
CA PRO A 468 -19.25 3.75 2.45
C PRO A 468 -20.72 3.90 2.05
N GLU A 469 -21.01 3.73 0.76
CA GLU A 469 -22.35 3.36 0.33
C GLU A 469 -22.55 1.90 0.75
N TYR A 470 -23.19 1.72 1.91
CA TYR A 470 -23.57 0.43 2.47
C TYR A 470 -24.52 -0.26 1.48
N THR A 471 -23.94 -1.05 0.57
CA THR A 471 -24.68 -2.10 -0.13
C THR A 471 -24.39 -3.38 0.63
N GLU A 472 -25.46 -4.00 1.14
CA GLU A 472 -25.35 -5.27 1.86
C GLU A 472 -24.54 -6.26 1.01
N PRO A 473 -23.48 -6.86 1.56
CA PRO A 473 -22.64 -7.77 0.80
C PRO A 473 -23.47 -8.98 0.38
N VAL A 474 -23.58 -9.21 -0.93
CA VAL A 474 -24.02 -10.51 -1.44
C VAL A 474 -22.90 -11.50 -1.18
N ILE A 475 -22.92 -12.06 0.02
CA ILE A 475 -22.06 -13.18 0.42
C ILE A 475 -22.36 -14.31 -0.57
N ARG A 476 -21.37 -14.70 -1.38
CA ARG A 476 -21.51 -15.92 -2.19
C ARG A 476 -21.49 -17.09 -1.23
N THR A 477 -22.68 -17.63 -0.98
CA THR A 477 -22.84 -18.86 -0.21
C THR A 477 -22.56 -20.04 -1.14
N LEU A 478 -21.58 -20.86 -0.77
CA LEU A 478 -21.36 -22.15 -1.42
C LEU A 478 -22.57 -23.05 -1.10
N SER A 479 -23.59 -22.98 -1.95
CA SER A 479 -24.85 -23.71 -1.75
C SER A 479 -24.67 -25.18 -2.10
N MET A 480 -25.50 -26.04 -1.50
CA MET A 480 -25.51 -27.48 -1.84
C MET A 480 -25.74 -27.72 -3.33
N LYS A 481 -26.54 -26.88 -3.99
CA LYS A 481 -26.80 -26.99 -5.43
C LYS A 481 -25.54 -26.74 -6.26
N VAL A 482 -24.77 -25.70 -5.93
CA VAL A 482 -23.53 -25.34 -6.64
C VAL A 482 -22.44 -26.39 -6.40
N MET A 483 -22.32 -26.92 -5.18
CA MET A 483 -21.36 -28.00 -4.88
C MET A 483 -21.71 -29.28 -5.65
N ALA A 484 -22.99 -29.66 -5.70
CA ALA A 484 -23.43 -30.84 -6.44
C ALA A 484 -23.14 -30.72 -7.95
N GLU A 485 -23.35 -29.53 -8.53
CA GLU A 485 -23.02 -29.26 -9.93
C GLU A 485 -21.51 -29.34 -10.19
N ALA A 486 -20.69 -28.76 -9.30
CA ALA A 486 -19.24 -28.85 -9.39
C ALA A 486 -18.73 -30.31 -9.30
N PHE A 487 -19.24 -31.11 -8.35
CA PHE A 487 -18.89 -32.53 -8.23
C PHE A 487 -19.29 -33.34 -9.45
N LYS A 488 -20.44 -33.02 -10.06
CA LYS A 488 -20.86 -33.65 -11.31
C LYS A 488 -19.86 -33.37 -12.43
N LEU A 489 -19.48 -32.11 -12.65
CA LEU A 489 -18.51 -31.75 -13.69
C LEU A 489 -17.15 -32.42 -13.48
N ILE A 490 -16.70 -32.54 -12.23
CA ILE A 490 -15.44 -33.23 -11.91
C ILE A 490 -15.55 -34.73 -12.17
N SER A 491 -16.67 -35.35 -11.78
CA SER A 491 -16.94 -36.77 -12.07
C SER A 491 -16.99 -37.03 -13.58
N ASP A 492 -17.68 -36.17 -14.34
CA ASP A 492 -17.74 -36.23 -15.80
C ASP A 492 -16.34 -36.09 -16.41
N ALA A 493 -15.51 -35.18 -15.90
CA ALA A 493 -14.12 -35.02 -16.34
C ALA A 493 -13.24 -36.25 -16.04
N ILE A 494 -13.39 -36.86 -14.85
CA ILE A 494 -12.67 -38.09 -14.49
C ILE A 494 -13.06 -39.23 -15.44
N ASN A 495 -14.35 -39.39 -15.73
CA ASN A 495 -14.84 -40.42 -16.63
C ASN A 495 -14.30 -40.24 -18.06
N ILE A 496 -14.18 -39.01 -18.55
CA ILE A 496 -13.56 -38.73 -19.85
C ILE A 496 -12.12 -39.27 -19.89
N PHE A 497 -11.32 -39.04 -18.86
CA PHE A 497 -9.95 -39.56 -18.81
C PHE A 497 -9.91 -41.08 -18.63
N ASP A 498 -10.82 -41.67 -17.85
CA ASP A 498 -10.87 -43.12 -17.65
C ASP A 498 -11.25 -43.88 -18.93
N GLU A 499 -12.16 -43.32 -19.74
CA GLU A 499 -12.62 -43.94 -20.99
C GLU A 499 -11.66 -43.73 -22.17
N ASN A 500 -10.95 -42.59 -22.21
CA ASN A 500 -10.18 -42.18 -23.39
C ASN A 500 -8.66 -42.30 -23.22
N ASP A 501 -8.14 -42.50 -22.01
CA ASP A 501 -6.69 -42.67 -21.79
C ASP A 501 -6.28 -44.14 -22.03
N PRO A 502 -5.36 -44.42 -22.98
CA PRO A 502 -4.83 -45.77 -23.19
C PRO A 502 -3.96 -46.27 -22.03
N ASP A 503 -3.48 -45.39 -21.14
CA ASP A 503 -2.71 -45.71 -19.94
C ASP A 503 -3.59 -45.61 -18.69
N ARG A 504 -4.02 -46.78 -18.20
CA ARG A 504 -4.87 -46.90 -17.01
C ARG A 504 -4.20 -46.50 -15.71
N GLU A 505 -2.87 -46.62 -15.62
CA GLU A 505 -2.17 -46.25 -14.39
C GLU A 505 -2.12 -44.72 -14.26
N ARG A 506 -1.93 -44.03 -15.39
CA ARG A 506 -1.99 -42.57 -15.47
C ARG A 506 -3.40 -42.04 -15.20
N SER A 507 -4.43 -42.57 -15.85
CA SER A 507 -5.82 -42.10 -15.61
C SER A 507 -6.24 -42.33 -14.16
N SER A 508 -5.90 -43.48 -13.58
CA SER A 508 -6.17 -43.80 -12.17
C SER A 508 -5.44 -42.85 -11.21
N LYS A 509 -4.20 -42.47 -11.52
CA LYS A 509 -3.44 -41.51 -10.72
C LYS A 509 -4.10 -40.12 -10.75
N VAL A 510 -4.54 -39.67 -11.92
CA VAL A 510 -5.23 -38.39 -12.09
C VAL A 510 -6.56 -38.36 -11.32
N ALA A 511 -7.36 -39.43 -11.42
CA ALA A 511 -8.61 -39.57 -10.67
C ALA A 511 -8.39 -39.44 -9.17
N LYS A 512 -7.43 -40.19 -8.61
CA LYS A 512 -7.09 -40.14 -7.17
C LYS A 512 -6.62 -38.76 -6.71
N SER A 513 -5.80 -38.08 -7.52
CA SER A 513 -5.33 -36.73 -7.20
C SER A 513 -6.46 -35.71 -7.20
N LEU A 514 -7.38 -35.78 -8.17
CA LEU A 514 -8.56 -34.91 -8.24
C LEU A 514 -9.51 -35.15 -7.07
N GLU A 515 -9.83 -36.41 -6.76
CA GLU A 515 -10.67 -36.77 -5.61
C GLU A 515 -10.06 -36.30 -4.29
N SER A 516 -8.75 -36.48 -4.11
CA SER A 516 -8.04 -35.99 -2.93
C SER A 516 -8.10 -34.47 -2.81
N ALA A 517 -7.95 -33.74 -3.92
CA ALA A 517 -7.94 -32.29 -3.94
C ALA A 517 -9.30 -31.68 -3.59
N ILE A 518 -10.40 -32.38 -3.87
CA ILE A 518 -11.77 -31.91 -3.60
C ILE A 518 -12.37 -32.45 -2.30
N SER A 519 -11.63 -33.30 -1.57
CA SER A 519 -12.09 -33.94 -0.34
C SER A 519 -12.56 -32.95 0.74
N CYS A 520 -11.91 -31.79 0.84
CA CYS A 520 -12.31 -30.71 1.76
C CYS A 520 -13.71 -30.15 1.44
N TYR A 521 -14.08 -30.07 0.16
CA TYR A 521 -15.41 -29.64 -0.27
C TYR A 521 -16.45 -30.74 -0.09
N GLN A 522 -16.08 -32.01 -0.26
CA GLN A 522 -16.98 -33.15 0.00
C GLN A 522 -17.33 -33.24 1.49
N GLN A 523 -16.36 -33.02 2.38
CA GLN A 523 -16.59 -32.91 3.82
C GLN A 523 -17.55 -31.76 4.14
N LEU A 524 -17.30 -30.57 3.59
CA LEU A 524 -18.18 -29.41 3.75
C LEU A 524 -19.61 -29.65 3.22
N TYR A 525 -19.76 -30.37 2.10
CA TYR A 525 -21.06 -30.74 1.55
C TYR A 525 -21.82 -31.71 2.48
N ASN A 526 -21.12 -32.71 3.02
CA ASN A 526 -21.69 -33.69 3.96
C ASN A 526 -22.08 -33.05 5.30
N GLU A 527 -21.30 -32.08 5.78
CA GLU A 527 -21.64 -31.29 6.97
C GLU A 527 -22.90 -30.46 6.74
N LYS A 528 -23.04 -29.86 5.55
CA LYS A 528 -24.24 -29.10 5.16
C LYS A 528 -25.48 -29.95 4.88
N GLN A 529 -25.33 -31.24 4.57
CA GLN A 529 -26.46 -32.18 4.49
C GLN A 529 -26.96 -32.61 5.87
N LYS A 530 -26.13 -32.51 6.92
CA LYS A 530 -26.46 -32.90 8.30
C LYS A 530 -27.03 -31.75 9.14
N GLN A 531 -26.87 -30.51 8.68
CA GLN A 531 -27.53 -29.31 9.20
C GLN A 531 -28.87 -29.10 8.51
#